data_AF-A0AAD7P1Q6-F1
#
_entry.id   AF-A0AAD7P1Q6-F1
#
_cell.length_a   1.000
_cell.length_b   1.000
_cell.length_c   1.000
_cell.angle_alpha   90.00
_cell.angle_beta   90.00
_cell.angle_gamma   90.00
#
_symmetry.space_group_name_H-M   'P 1'
#
loop_
_entity.id
_entity.type
_entity.pdbx_description
1 polymer ?
#
loop_
_entity_poly.entity_id
_entity_poly.type
_entity_poly.pdbx_seq_one_letter_code
_entity_poly.pdbx_strand_id
1 'polypeptide(L)'
;YLLIDQNSTLMKRNMASLLDALAIVRSPDKTPAAPFAGMNIILFGDLFDFPPLAGSPNVLYRSINVNKHSATRCVLFDRFRTVVTLCEQHRTQDTDWAALLENIRMDCCTVNDVSVLRSLILGGPNTPDFSTPAWFDVTLTSPCISVVAAWNQMAI
;
A
#
# COMPACT_ATOMS: atom_id res chain seq x y z
N TYR A 1 15.31 -10.21 14.60
CA TYR A 1 14.81 -9.55 13.38
C TYR A 1 13.34 -9.24 13.59
N LEU A 2 12.86 -8.11 13.05
CA LEU A 2 11.43 -7.78 12.98
C LEU A 2 11.06 -7.57 11.52
N LEU A 3 10.02 -8.26 11.08
CA LEU A 3 9.48 -8.16 9.74
C LEU A 3 8.10 -7.50 9.85
N ILE A 4 7.87 -6.43 9.09
CA ILE A 4 6.61 -5.68 9.10
C ILE A 4 6.08 -5.65 7.67
N ASP A 5 4.88 -6.18 7.48
CA ASP A 5 4.17 -6.15 6.21
C ASP A 5 3.22 -4.94 6.11
N GLN A 6 2.78 -4.61 4.89
CA GLN A 6 1.88 -3.49 4.58
C GLN A 6 2.35 -2.13 5.13
N ASN A 7 3.64 -1.83 4.95
CA ASN A 7 4.26 -0.61 5.46
C ASN A 7 3.62 0.70 4.94
N SER A 8 2.90 0.66 3.82
CA SER A 8 2.21 1.80 3.21
C SER A 8 1.10 2.36 4.09
N THR A 9 0.50 1.51 4.92
CA THR A 9 -0.53 1.89 5.90
C THR A 9 0.05 2.31 7.26
N LEU A 10 1.37 2.16 7.46
CA LEU A 10 1.99 2.43 8.75
C LEU A 10 2.11 3.93 9.01
N MET A 11 1.50 4.38 10.11
CA MET A 11 1.63 5.77 10.58
C MET A 11 2.89 5.94 11.44
N LYS A 12 3.49 7.13 11.41
CA LYS A 12 4.66 7.49 12.24
C LYS A 12 4.46 7.21 13.73
N ARG A 13 3.25 7.46 14.25
CA ARG A 13 2.92 7.22 15.67
C ARG A 13 3.05 5.74 16.04
N ASN A 14 2.61 4.84 15.16
CA ASN A 14 2.65 3.40 15.40
C ASN A 14 4.10 2.93 15.43
N MET A 15 4.93 3.44 14.51
CA MET A 15 6.37 3.17 14.50
C MET A 15 7.06 3.72 15.75
N ALA A 16 6.70 4.93 16.19
CA ALA A 16 7.23 5.52 17.42
C ALA A 16 6.87 4.68 18.65
N SER A 17 5.61 4.26 18.80
CA SER A 17 5.19 3.41 19.93
C SER A 17 5.89 2.05 19.93
N LEU A 18 6.11 1.46 18.75
CA LEU A 18 6.88 0.22 18.61
C LEU A 18 8.33 0.41 19.08
N LEU A 19 8.97 1.50 18.66
CA LEU A 19 10.33 1.84 19.07
C LEU A 19 10.46 2.06 20.57
N ASP A 20 9.46 2.69 21.18
CA ASP A 20 9.40 2.93 22.63
C ASP A 20 9.36 1.61 23.38
N ALA A 21 8.49 0.69 22.95
CA ALA A 21 8.41 -0.65 23.52
C ALA A 21 9.74 -1.42 23.37
N LEU A 22 10.38 -1.34 22.19
CA LEU A 22 11.67 -1.99 21.94
C LEU A 22 12.79 -1.43 22.83
N ALA A 23 12.82 -0.12 23.03
CA ALA A 23 13.82 0.53 23.89
C ALA A 23 13.67 0.10 25.35
N ILE A 24 12.44 0.00 25.87
CA ILE A 24 12.15 -0.46 27.23
C ILE A 24 12.67 -1.89 27.45
N VAL A 25 12.38 -2.79 26.49
CA VAL A 25 12.73 -4.22 26.64
C VAL A 25 14.22 -4.47 26.44
N ARG A 26 14.88 -3.73 25.53
CA ARG A 26 16.25 -4.06 25.07
C ARG A 26 17.33 -3.10 25.56
N SER A 27 16.99 -2.02 26.24
CA SER A 27 17.97 -1.07 26.78
C SER A 27 17.64 -0.66 28.22
N PRO A 28 17.57 -1.62 29.17
CA PRO A 28 17.31 -1.32 30.58
C PRO A 28 18.36 -0.38 31.19
N ASP A 29 19.60 -0.42 30.67
CA ASP A 29 20.75 0.31 31.21
C ASP A 29 20.98 1.71 30.60
N LYS A 30 20.05 2.22 29.78
CA LYS A 30 20.08 3.58 29.19
C LYS A 30 21.35 3.94 28.38
N THR A 31 22.07 2.96 27.85
CA THR A 31 23.15 3.21 26.86
C THR A 31 22.59 3.89 25.61
N PRO A 32 23.41 4.70 24.88
CA PRO A 32 22.91 5.39 23.68
C PRO A 32 22.33 4.37 22.71
N ALA A 33 21.00 4.45 22.54
CA ALA A 33 20.23 3.41 21.87
C ALA A 33 20.68 3.31 20.42
N ALA A 34 21.25 2.15 20.04
CA ALA A 34 21.40 1.79 18.64
C ALA A 34 20.04 1.94 17.93
N PRO A 35 20.00 2.31 16.63
CA PRO A 35 18.75 2.35 15.87
C PRO A 35 17.93 1.07 16.11
N PHE A 36 16.61 1.23 16.32
CA PHE A 36 15.70 0.12 16.57
C PHE A 36 16.10 -0.77 17.77
N ALA A 37 16.80 -0.21 18.77
CA ALA A 37 17.35 -0.93 19.92
C ALA A 37 18.26 -2.13 19.52
N GLY A 38 19.00 -1.95 18.42
CA GLY A 38 19.91 -2.96 17.88
C GLY A 38 19.22 -4.09 17.11
N MET A 39 17.93 -3.94 16.79
CA MET A 39 17.18 -4.93 16.02
C MET A 39 17.22 -4.62 14.53
N ASN A 40 17.52 -5.63 13.73
CA ASN A 40 17.35 -5.56 12.28
C ASN A 40 15.84 -5.57 11.95
N ILE A 41 15.39 -4.54 11.25
CA ILE A 41 14.00 -4.39 10.77
C ILE A 41 13.97 -4.53 9.25
N ILE A 42 13.01 -5.30 8.74
CA ILE A 42 12.68 -5.40 7.32
C ILE A 42 11.23 -4.96 7.14
N LEU A 43 11.00 -4.00 6.25
CA LEU A 43 9.67 -3.50 5.92
C LEU A 43 9.27 -4.01 4.52
N PHE A 44 8.09 -4.58 4.40
CA PHE A 44 7.46 -4.99 3.16
C PHE A 44 6.20 -4.16 2.93
N GLY A 45 5.87 -3.89 1.67
CA GLY A 45 4.66 -3.19 1.28
C GLY A 45 4.77 -2.54 -0.09
N ASP A 46 3.63 -2.24 -0.70
CA ASP A 46 3.53 -1.44 -1.91
C ASP A 46 3.15 0.01 -1.51
N LEU A 47 4.04 0.97 -1.80
CA LEU A 47 3.80 2.39 -1.48
C LEU A 47 2.75 3.04 -2.38
N PHE A 48 2.36 2.38 -3.48
CA PHE A 48 1.25 2.78 -4.34
C PHE A 48 -0.11 2.23 -3.87
N ASP A 49 -0.13 1.37 -2.84
CA ASP A 49 -1.37 1.02 -2.16
C ASP A 49 -1.95 2.22 -1.40
N PHE A 50 -3.21 2.12 -1.00
CA PHE A 50 -3.92 3.18 -0.29
C PHE A 50 -3.10 3.70 0.91
N PRO A 51 -2.82 5.01 0.98
CA PRO A 51 -2.18 5.60 2.15
C PRO A 51 -3.09 5.40 3.38
N PRO A 52 -2.55 5.54 4.60
CA PRO A 52 -3.34 5.40 5.81
C PRO A 52 -4.58 6.30 5.73
N LEU A 53 -5.76 5.74 6.06
CA LEU A 53 -7.03 6.46 6.07
C LEU A 53 -6.86 7.76 6.88
N ALA A 54 -6.98 8.90 6.19
CA ALA A 54 -6.96 10.30 6.67
C ALA A 54 -6.01 11.23 5.89
N GLY A 55 -5.31 10.79 4.83
CA GLY A 55 -4.41 11.68 4.07
C GLY A 55 -3.39 12.40 4.95
N SER A 56 -3.13 11.83 6.14
CA SER A 56 -2.50 12.54 7.24
C SER A 56 -1.05 12.80 6.87
N PRO A 57 -0.47 13.98 7.14
CA PRO A 57 0.96 14.19 6.95
C PRO A 57 1.81 13.15 7.71
N ASN A 58 1.22 12.44 8.69
CA ASN A 58 1.83 11.44 9.54
C ASN A 58 2.07 10.05 8.92
N VAL A 59 2.00 9.90 7.59
CA VAL A 59 2.44 8.65 6.94
C VAL A 59 3.94 8.46 7.13
N LEU A 60 4.39 7.22 7.34
CA LEU A 60 5.78 6.90 7.67
C LEU A 60 6.79 7.49 6.66
N TYR A 61 6.51 7.37 5.36
CA TYR A 61 7.40 7.76 4.28
C TYR A 61 7.34 9.25 3.88
N ARG A 62 6.47 10.05 4.52
CA ARG A 62 6.37 11.49 4.21
C ARG A 62 7.24 12.30 5.17
N SER A 63 8.17 13.10 4.67
CA SER A 63 8.89 14.04 5.54
C SER A 63 7.94 15.15 6.00
N ILE A 64 7.90 15.42 7.31
CA ILE A 64 7.16 16.55 7.89
C ILE A 64 8.18 17.33 8.70
N ASN A 65 8.13 18.66 8.64
CA ASN A 65 8.79 19.52 9.62
C ASN A 65 8.14 19.30 11.01
N VAL A 66 8.56 18.25 11.71
CA VAL A 66 8.07 17.95 13.07
C VAL A 66 8.89 18.76 14.08
N ASN A 67 8.22 19.33 15.08
CA ASN A 67 8.88 19.99 16.21
C ASN A 67 9.84 19.03 16.96
N LYS A 68 10.90 19.61 17.55
CA LYS A 68 12.18 19.02 17.96
C LYS A 68 12.18 17.71 18.79
N HIS A 69 11.06 17.28 19.39
CA HIS A 69 11.03 16.07 20.23
C HIS A 69 10.40 14.84 19.59
N SER A 70 9.44 15.00 18.66
CA SER A 70 8.91 13.88 17.86
C SER A 70 9.64 13.70 16.52
N ALA A 71 10.37 14.74 16.09
CA ALA A 71 11.21 14.73 14.89
C ALA A 71 12.21 13.58 14.91
N THR A 72 13.02 13.46 15.98
CA THR A 72 14.18 12.56 16.07
C THR A 72 13.84 11.07 15.86
N ARG A 73 12.64 10.63 16.22
CA ARG A 73 12.21 9.23 16.05
C ARG A 73 11.47 8.97 14.74
N CYS A 74 10.94 10.01 14.10
CA CYS A 74 10.39 9.91 12.74
C CYS A 74 11.49 9.91 11.66
N VAL A 75 12.66 10.50 11.93
CA VAL A 75 13.87 10.43 11.05
C VAL A 75 14.47 9.01 10.99
N LEU A 76 13.92 8.05 11.74
CA LEU A 76 14.39 6.66 11.68
C LEU A 76 14.01 5.97 10.38
N PHE A 77 12.94 6.42 9.71
CA PHE A 77 12.66 5.97 8.36
C PHE A 77 13.81 6.35 7.41
N ASP A 78 14.38 7.54 7.57
CA ASP A 78 15.54 7.98 6.79
C ASP A 78 16.84 7.21 7.13
N ARG A 79 16.82 6.32 8.14
CA ARG A 79 17.95 5.44 8.45
C ARG A 79 17.96 4.16 7.62
N PHE A 80 16.87 3.83 6.93
CA PHE A 80 16.89 2.75 5.94
C PHE A 80 17.75 3.20 4.75
N ARG A 81 18.88 2.51 4.55
CA ARG A 81 19.81 2.77 3.44
C ARG A 81 19.62 1.82 2.26
N THR A 82 18.94 0.71 2.51
CA THR A 82 18.72 -0.34 1.53
C THR A 82 17.25 -0.36 1.19
N VAL A 83 16.94 -0.12 -0.08
CA VAL A 83 15.61 -0.31 -0.66
C VAL A 83 15.76 -1.37 -1.74
N VAL A 84 14.89 -2.38 -1.70
CA VAL A 84 14.83 -3.42 -2.72
C VAL A 84 13.47 -3.31 -3.39
N THR A 85 13.47 -3.06 -4.70
CA THR A 85 12.25 -3.03 -5.51
C THR A 85 12.10 -4.39 -6.20
N LEU A 86 10.94 -5.03 -6.01
CA LEU A 86 10.59 -6.25 -6.73
C LEU A 86 9.94 -5.85 -8.06
N CYS A 87 10.59 -6.16 -9.18
CA CYS A 87 10.13 -5.74 -10.51
C CYS A 87 9.37 -6.84 -11.28
N GLU A 88 9.43 -8.08 -10.82
CA GLU A 88 8.76 -9.20 -11.46
C GLU A 88 7.35 -9.37 -10.87
N GLN A 89 6.34 -9.35 -11.74
CA GLN A 89 4.96 -9.63 -11.37
C GLN A 89 4.50 -10.99 -11.91
N HIS A 90 3.88 -11.80 -11.06
CA HIS A 90 3.40 -13.13 -11.42
C HIS A 90 1.87 -13.22 -11.55
N ARG A 91 1.16 -12.09 -11.40
CA ARG A 91 -0.31 -12.08 -11.33
C ARG A 91 -0.96 -12.11 -12.71
N THR A 92 -0.46 -11.32 -13.66
CA THR A 92 -0.97 -11.32 -15.05
C THR A 92 0.10 -11.83 -16.02
N GLN A 93 -0.33 -12.61 -17.01
CA GLN A 93 0.50 -13.00 -18.16
C GLN A 93 0.25 -12.08 -19.38
N ASP A 94 -0.80 -11.28 -19.33
CA ASP A 94 -1.13 -10.29 -20.36
C ASP A 94 -0.16 -9.11 -20.26
N THR A 95 0.71 -8.99 -21.27
CA THR A 95 1.75 -7.96 -21.33
C THR A 95 1.20 -6.57 -21.58
N ASP A 96 0.05 -6.45 -22.27
CA ASP A 96 -0.57 -5.17 -22.56
C ASP A 96 -1.27 -4.64 -21.30
N TRP A 97 -1.93 -5.53 -20.55
CA TRP A 97 -2.48 -5.20 -19.24
C TRP A 97 -1.38 -4.84 -18.23
N ALA A 98 -0.26 -5.58 -18.24
CA ALA A 98 0.90 -5.28 -17.41
C ALA A 98 1.46 -3.88 -17.68
N ALA A 99 1.63 -3.52 -18.96
CA ALA A 99 2.11 -2.20 -19.37
C ALA A 99 1.14 -1.09 -18.94
N LEU A 100 -0.17 -1.29 -19.13
CA LEU A 100 -1.20 -0.36 -18.66
C LEU A 100 -1.10 -0.10 -17.16
N LEU A 101 -1.01 -1.15 -16.33
CA LEU A 101 -0.92 -1.02 -14.87
C LEU A 101 0.35 -0.26 -14.43
N GLU A 102 1.47 -0.49 -15.12
CA GLU A 102 2.72 0.22 -14.84
C GLU A 102 2.60 1.71 -15.22
N ASN A 103 1.98 2.02 -16.35
CA ASN A 103 1.74 3.41 -16.74
C ASN A 103 0.83 4.15 -15.76
N ILE A 104 -0.19 3.47 -15.20
CA ILE A 104 -1.04 4.01 -14.14
C ILE A 104 -0.20 4.30 -12.88
N ARG A 105 0.66 3.35 -12.48
CA ARG A 105 1.53 3.50 -11.30
C ARG A 105 2.48 4.70 -11.43
N MET A 106 3.00 4.93 -12.65
CA MET A 106 3.98 5.97 -12.94
C MET A 106 3.38 7.32 -13.37
N ASP A 107 2.05 7.45 -13.36
CA ASP A 107 1.32 8.63 -13.82
C ASP A 107 1.69 9.06 -15.26
N CYS A 108 1.88 8.08 -16.15
CA CYS A 108 2.29 8.27 -17.54
C CYS A 108 1.34 7.62 -18.56
N CYS A 109 0.06 7.50 -18.21
CA CYS A 109 -0.98 6.93 -19.06
C CYS A 109 -1.03 7.57 -20.46
N THR A 110 -1.13 6.72 -21.48
CA THR A 110 -1.24 7.09 -22.89
C THR A 110 -2.70 7.14 -23.36
N VAL A 111 -2.93 7.64 -24.58
CA VAL A 111 -4.26 7.58 -25.21
C VAL A 111 -4.71 6.14 -25.43
N ASN A 112 -3.77 5.23 -25.69
CA ASN A 112 -4.05 3.81 -25.85
C ASN A 112 -4.54 3.19 -24.54
N ASP A 113 -3.88 3.53 -23.43
CA ASP A 113 -4.27 3.08 -22.08
C ASP A 113 -5.71 3.47 -21.74
N VAL A 114 -6.08 4.72 -22.05
CA VAL A 114 -7.45 5.23 -21.88
C VAL A 114 -8.45 4.47 -22.77
N SER A 115 -8.06 4.11 -23.98
CA SER A 115 -8.90 3.32 -24.89
C SER A 115 -9.14 1.91 -24.35
N VAL A 116 -8.10 1.25 -23.83
CA VAL A 116 -8.22 -0.07 -23.17
C VAL A 116 -9.17 0.02 -21.98
N LEU A 117 -8.99 1.00 -21.09
CA LEU A 117 -9.89 1.19 -19.93
C LEU A 117 -11.35 1.44 -20.35
N ARG A 118 -11.59 2.24 -21.40
CA ARG A 118 -12.95 2.49 -21.91
C ARG A 118 -13.60 1.26 -22.52
N SER A 119 -12.80 0.33 -23.05
CA SER A 119 -13.31 -0.92 -23.58
C SER A 119 -13.93 -1.82 -22.52
N LEU A 120 -13.58 -1.62 -21.25
CA LEU A 120 -14.12 -2.35 -20.08
C LEU A 120 -15.46 -1.80 -19.59
N ILE A 121 -15.95 -0.68 -20.15
CA ILE A 121 -17.24 -0.10 -19.77
C ILE A 121 -18.37 -0.97 -20.34
N LEU A 122 -19.22 -1.47 -19.43
CA LEU A 122 -20.42 -2.25 -19.80
C LEU A 122 -21.43 -1.38 -20.57
N GLY A 123 -22.13 -1.99 -21.54
CA GLY A 123 -23.09 -1.31 -22.40
C GLY A 123 -22.48 -0.74 -23.70
N GLY A 124 -21.18 -0.95 -23.92
CA GLY A 124 -20.49 -0.63 -25.17
C GLY A 124 -20.49 -1.78 -26.19
N PRO A 125 -19.81 -1.60 -27.35
CA PRO A 125 -19.69 -2.61 -28.39
C PRO A 125 -18.95 -3.89 -27.93
N ASN A 126 -18.14 -3.80 -26.87
CA ASN A 126 -17.40 -4.92 -26.28
C ASN A 126 -18.10 -5.51 -25.04
N THR A 127 -19.42 -5.29 -24.89
CA THR A 127 -20.15 -5.85 -23.75
C THR A 127 -20.06 -7.37 -23.77
N PRO A 128 -19.57 -7.99 -22.68
CA PRO A 128 -19.41 -9.43 -22.61
C PRO A 128 -20.78 -10.12 -22.48
N ASP A 129 -20.84 -11.38 -22.92
CA ASP A 129 -22.01 -12.22 -22.69
C ASP A 129 -22.04 -12.70 -21.23
N PHE A 130 -22.92 -12.08 -20.43
CA PHE A 130 -23.11 -12.38 -19.02
C PHE A 130 -23.70 -13.77 -18.75
N SER A 131 -24.19 -14.48 -19.78
CA SER A 131 -24.63 -15.86 -19.62
C SER A 131 -23.48 -16.87 -19.59
N THR A 132 -22.24 -16.42 -19.88
CA THR A 132 -21.08 -17.30 -19.86
C THR A 132 -20.61 -17.60 -18.43
N PRO A 133 -20.08 -18.82 -18.15
CA PRO A 133 -19.68 -19.22 -16.80
C PRO A 133 -18.68 -18.29 -16.11
N ALA A 134 -17.86 -17.56 -16.88
CA ALA A 134 -16.92 -16.58 -16.35
C ALA A 134 -17.60 -15.45 -15.55
N TRP A 135 -18.90 -15.21 -15.78
CA TRP A 135 -19.69 -14.19 -15.08
C TRP A 135 -20.47 -14.71 -13.88
N PHE A 136 -20.43 -16.02 -13.59
CA PHE A 136 -21.21 -16.59 -12.49
C PHE A 136 -20.57 -16.32 -11.12
N ASP A 137 -19.24 -16.17 -11.08
CA ASP A 137 -18.47 -15.97 -9.84
C ASP A 137 -17.81 -14.58 -9.78
N VAL A 138 -18.40 -13.56 -10.42
CA VAL A 138 -17.84 -12.20 -10.42
C VAL A 138 -18.03 -11.51 -9.08
N THR A 139 -16.97 -10.85 -8.62
CA THR A 139 -16.99 -10.06 -7.38
C THR A 139 -17.22 -8.58 -7.69
N LEU A 140 -18.15 -7.95 -6.98
CA LEU A 140 -18.32 -6.50 -7.02
C LEU A 140 -17.26 -5.82 -6.15
N THR A 141 -16.40 -5.00 -6.77
CA THR A 141 -15.52 -4.07 -6.07
C THR A 141 -16.14 -2.68 -6.07
N SER A 142 -16.30 -2.05 -4.90
CA SER A 142 -16.89 -0.72 -4.75
C SER A 142 -16.14 0.11 -3.72
N PRO A 143 -15.99 1.44 -3.92
CA PRO A 143 -15.38 2.32 -2.92
C PRO A 143 -16.24 2.49 -1.65
N CYS A 144 -17.52 2.11 -1.70
CA CYS A 144 -18.47 2.32 -0.60
C CYS A 144 -18.85 0.98 0.04
N ILE A 145 -18.54 0.82 1.32
CA ILE A 145 -18.90 -0.39 2.09
C ILE A 145 -20.42 -0.61 2.15
N SER A 146 -21.23 0.46 2.17
CA SER A 146 -22.69 0.38 2.14
C SER A 146 -23.23 -0.25 0.86
N VAL A 147 -22.59 0.01 -0.29
CA VAL A 147 -22.94 -0.58 -1.58
C VAL A 147 -22.62 -2.08 -1.59
N VAL A 148 -21.44 -2.46 -1.10
CA VAL A 148 -21.06 -3.88 -0.97
C VAL A 148 -22.00 -4.62 -0.03
N ALA A 149 -22.37 -4.01 1.10
CA ALA A 149 -23.31 -4.61 2.05
C ALA A 149 -24.70 -4.83 1.43
N ALA A 150 -25.23 -3.84 0.70
CA ALA A 150 -26.50 -3.97 -0.01
C ALA A 150 -26.43 -5.04 -1.10
N TRP A 151 -25.33 -5.08 -1.87
CA TRP A 151 -25.11 -6.10 -2.90
C TRP A 151 -25.10 -7.51 -2.32
N ASN A 152 -24.34 -7.73 -1.24
CA ASN A 152 -24.25 -9.04 -0.59
C ASN A 152 -25.59 -9.49 0.01
N GLN A 153 -26.46 -8.57 0.44
CA GLN A 153 -27.81 -8.90 0.88
C GLN A 153 -28.73 -9.34 -0.26
N MET A 154 -28.52 -8.81 -1.47
CA MET A 154 -29.31 -9.15 -2.67
C MET A 154 -28.80 -10.40 -3.39
N ALA A 155 -27.57 -10.83 -3.13
CA ALA A 155 -26.95 -12.00 -3.74
C ALA A 155 -27.29 -13.33 -3.01
N ILE A 156 -28.12 -13.27 -1.96
CA ILE A 156 -28.69 -14.42 -1.22
C ILE A 156 -30.06 -14.75 -1.82
#